data_AF-V5FR06-F1
#
_entry.id   AF-V5FR06-F1
#
_cell.length_a   1.000
_cell.length_b   1.000
_cell.length_c   1.000
_cell.angle_alpha   90.00
_cell.angle_beta   90.00
_cell.angle_gamma   90.00
#
_symmetry.space_group_name_H-M   'P 1'
#
loop_
_entity.id
_entity.type
_entity.pdbx_description
1 polymer ?
#
loop_
_entity_poly.entity_id
_entity_poly.type
_entity_poly.pdbx_seq_one_letter_code
_entity_poly.pdbx_strand_id
1 'polypeptide(L)'
;PYASTSYNNNDEIRIAIQTQDIYTLPSQSFLYIEGKLLDQTGAASPTLSFINCGIPFLFDEIRYELGGTVVDRVRNPGITALMKGYVSYTENESLKLNNSGWSHLQNPKLVDQNGNFCVCLPLKMVLGFAEDFNKIIINTRQELILIRSTSDVN
;
A
#
# COMPACT_ATOMS: atom_id res chain seq x y z
N PRO A 1 -21.05 -8.86 -2.04
CA PRO A 1 -19.96 -7.86 -2.03
C PRO A 1 -19.66 -7.43 -0.58
N TYR A 2 -18.65 -8.05 0.04
CA TYR A 2 -18.18 -7.65 1.37
C TYR A 2 -17.17 -6.50 1.23
N ALA A 3 -17.63 -5.34 0.76
CA ALA A 3 -16.82 -4.12 0.85
C ALA A 3 -16.97 -3.57 2.28
N SER A 4 -15.88 -3.14 2.91
CA SER A 4 -15.98 -2.48 4.23
C SER A 4 -16.84 -1.23 4.08
N THR A 5 -17.75 -1.01 5.02
CA THR A 5 -18.66 0.15 5.02
C THR A 5 -17.97 1.41 5.56
N SER A 6 -16.75 1.27 6.08
CA SER A 6 -15.93 2.33 6.65
C SER A 6 -14.44 2.03 6.51
N TYR A 7 -13.63 3.06 6.73
CA TYR A 7 -12.16 3.03 6.74
C TYR A 7 -11.62 3.63 8.04
N ASN A 8 -12.29 3.36 9.16
CA ASN A 8 -11.89 3.84 10.47
C ASN A 8 -10.68 3.05 11.00
N ASN A 9 -10.07 3.57 12.06
CA ASN A 9 -8.95 2.89 12.72
C ASN A 9 -9.39 1.51 13.22
N ASN A 10 -8.52 0.51 13.02
CA ASN A 10 -8.78 -0.92 13.26
C ASN A 10 -9.75 -1.61 12.29
N ASP A 11 -10.31 -0.91 11.30
CA ASP A 11 -11.19 -1.56 10.33
C ASP A 11 -10.39 -2.54 9.44
N GLU A 12 -11.02 -3.65 9.13
CA GLU A 12 -10.56 -4.58 8.09
C GLU A 12 -11.10 -4.15 6.73
N ILE A 13 -10.19 -3.93 5.79
CA ILE A 13 -10.48 -3.61 4.40
C ILE A 13 -10.17 -4.85 3.57
N ARG A 14 -11.18 -5.36 2.87
CA ARG A 14 -11.06 -6.59 2.08
C ARG A 14 -11.34 -6.33 0.61
N ILE A 15 -10.35 -6.61 -0.22
CA ILE A 15 -10.42 -6.53 -1.68
C ILE A 15 -10.40 -7.96 -2.22
N ALA A 16 -11.57 -8.47 -2.63
CA ALA A 16 -11.72 -9.83 -3.14
C ALA A 16 -11.82 -9.83 -4.67
N ILE A 17 -11.03 -10.69 -5.31
CA ILE A 17 -11.07 -10.99 -6.74
C ILE A 17 -11.68 -12.39 -6.88
N GLN A 18 -12.92 -12.47 -7.37
CA GLN A 18 -13.71 -13.70 -7.41
C GLN A 18 -14.08 -14.14 -8.83
N THR A 19 -13.77 -13.34 -9.85
CA THR A 19 -14.17 -13.62 -11.23
C THR A 19 -13.25 -14.67 -11.85
N GLN A 20 -13.82 -15.73 -12.43
CA GLN A 20 -13.07 -16.83 -13.03
C GLN A 20 -12.29 -16.41 -14.28
N ASP A 21 -12.76 -15.40 -15.00
CA ASP A 21 -12.13 -14.97 -16.27
C ASP A 21 -10.99 -13.94 -16.08
N ILE A 22 -10.59 -13.65 -14.83
CA ILE A 22 -9.53 -12.67 -14.55
C ILE A 22 -8.18 -13.38 -14.40
N TYR A 23 -7.19 -12.83 -15.10
CA TYR A 23 -5.78 -13.15 -14.96
C TYR A 23 -5.10 -12.02 -14.19
N THR A 24 -4.45 -12.34 -13.06
CA THR A 24 -3.72 -11.34 -12.28
C THR A 24 -2.23 -11.65 -12.25
N LEU A 25 -1.41 -10.62 -12.17
CA LEU A 25 0.03 -10.74 -11.97
C LEU A 25 0.42 -9.90 -10.74
N PRO A 26 0.38 -10.48 -9.52
CA PRO A 26 0.62 -9.72 -8.29
C PRO A 26 1.95 -8.98 -8.28
N SER A 27 2.99 -9.51 -8.93
CA SER A 27 4.30 -8.86 -8.99
C SER A 27 4.37 -7.57 -9.79
N GLN A 28 3.39 -7.34 -10.66
CA GLN A 28 3.20 -6.08 -11.39
C GLN A 28 1.95 -5.33 -10.94
N SER A 29 1.27 -5.81 -9.90
CA SER A 29 0.08 -5.18 -9.35
C SER A 29 0.44 -4.16 -8.28
N PHE A 30 -0.45 -3.21 -8.06
CA PHE A 30 -0.31 -2.17 -7.06
C PHE A 30 -1.66 -1.86 -6.42
N LEU A 31 -1.61 -1.37 -5.19
CA LEU A 31 -2.72 -0.71 -4.53
C LEU A 31 -2.79 0.73 -5.02
N TYR A 32 -3.90 1.09 -5.65
CA TYR A 32 -4.20 2.48 -5.98
C TYR A 32 -4.93 3.11 -4.79
N ILE A 33 -4.35 4.15 -4.22
CA ILE A 33 -4.86 4.84 -3.03
C ILE A 33 -4.94 6.33 -3.35
N GLU A 34 -6.13 6.88 -3.22
CA GLU A 34 -6.38 8.31 -3.32
C GLU A 34 -7.02 8.81 -2.03
N GLY A 35 -6.76 10.06 -1.70
CA GLY A 35 -7.28 10.66 -0.48
C GLY A 35 -6.90 12.11 -0.35
N LYS A 36 -7.24 12.67 0.81
CA LYS A 36 -6.96 14.05 1.15
C LYS A 36 -6.27 14.11 2.51
N LEU A 37 -5.09 14.73 2.54
CA LEU A 37 -4.34 15.01 3.74
C LEU A 37 -4.86 16.32 4.35
N LEU A 38 -5.32 16.24 5.60
CA LEU A 38 -5.87 17.35 6.35
C LEU A 38 -5.01 17.61 7.59
N ASP A 39 -4.97 18.86 8.02
CA ASP A 39 -4.38 19.23 9.31
C ASP A 39 -5.33 18.90 10.48
N GLN A 40 -4.88 19.18 11.70
CA GLN A 40 -5.68 18.95 12.92
C GLN A 40 -6.96 19.79 12.97
N THR A 41 -7.06 20.85 12.16
CA THR A 41 -8.26 21.71 12.04
C THR A 41 -9.22 21.23 10.95
N GLY A 42 -8.84 20.18 10.20
CA GLY A 42 -9.62 19.66 9.07
C GLY A 42 -9.41 20.44 7.78
N ALA A 43 -8.43 21.35 7.73
CA ALA A 43 -8.10 22.12 6.54
C ALA A 43 -6.95 21.45 5.75
N ALA A 44 -6.95 21.65 4.44
CA ALA A 44 -5.78 21.29 3.63
C ALA A 44 -4.69 22.33 3.87
N SER A 45 -3.46 21.87 4.16
CA SER A 45 -2.31 22.75 4.32
C SER A 45 -1.21 22.39 3.33
N PRO A 46 -0.63 23.37 2.62
CA PRO A 46 0.46 23.14 1.67
C PRO A 46 1.79 22.76 2.35
N THR A 47 1.88 22.88 3.68
CA THR A 47 3.08 22.49 4.45
C THR A 47 3.10 21.02 4.84
N LEU A 48 1.94 20.33 4.78
CA LEU A 48 1.87 18.92 5.13
C LEU A 48 2.45 18.06 3.99
N SER A 49 3.26 17.10 4.37
CA SER A 49 3.83 16.13 3.45
C SER A 49 3.94 14.79 4.14
N PHE A 50 3.89 13.71 3.35
CA PHE A 50 4.14 12.37 3.87
C PHE A 50 5.62 12.20 4.17
N ILE A 51 5.91 11.47 5.25
CA ILE A 51 7.24 10.89 5.45
C ILE A 51 7.52 9.83 4.38
N ASN A 52 8.79 9.45 4.25
CA ASN A 52 9.17 8.31 3.41
C ASN A 52 8.39 7.04 3.84
N CYS A 53 7.84 6.32 2.86
CA CYS A 53 6.91 5.20 3.04
C CYS A 53 5.63 5.52 3.82
N GLY A 54 5.17 6.78 3.84
CA GLY A 54 3.99 7.23 4.62
C GLY A 54 2.69 6.47 4.33
N ILE A 55 2.46 6.03 3.08
CA ILE A 55 1.22 5.32 2.71
C ILE A 55 1.14 3.93 3.35
N PRO A 56 2.17 3.07 3.28
CA PRO A 56 2.23 1.84 4.08
C PRO A 56 1.99 2.02 5.59
N PHE A 57 2.37 3.15 6.21
CA PHE A 57 2.13 3.40 7.65
C PHE A 57 0.64 3.55 8.02
N LEU A 58 -0.24 3.71 7.03
CA LEU A 58 -1.69 3.71 7.27
C LEU A 58 -2.20 2.35 7.70
N PHE A 59 -1.46 1.26 7.48
CA PHE A 59 -1.90 -0.11 7.75
C PHE A 59 -1.02 -0.77 8.82
N ASP A 60 -1.66 -1.52 9.72
CA ASP A 60 -0.97 -2.34 10.72
C ASP A 60 -0.59 -3.72 10.16
N GLU A 61 -1.45 -4.27 9.29
CA GLU A 61 -1.22 -5.55 8.62
C GLU A 61 -1.69 -5.48 7.17
N ILE A 62 -0.91 -6.06 6.27
CA ILE A 62 -1.31 -6.35 4.89
C ILE A 62 -1.13 -7.85 4.66
N ARG A 63 -2.18 -8.50 4.15
CA ARG A 63 -2.23 -9.95 3.98
C ARG A 63 -2.81 -10.32 2.63
N TYR A 64 -2.19 -11.31 2.00
CA TYR A 64 -2.64 -11.86 0.72
C TYR A 64 -3.05 -13.32 0.87
N GLU A 65 -4.29 -13.63 0.47
CA GLU A 65 -4.86 -14.96 0.52
C GLU A 65 -5.17 -15.47 -0.89
N LEU A 66 -4.83 -16.74 -1.15
CA LEU A 66 -5.22 -17.47 -2.36
C LEU A 66 -6.03 -18.70 -1.95
N GLY A 67 -7.24 -18.83 -2.49
CA GLY A 67 -8.14 -19.95 -2.16
C GLY A 67 -8.46 -20.08 -0.67
N GLY A 68 -8.42 -18.98 0.08
CA GLY A 68 -8.61 -18.96 1.54
C GLY A 68 -7.38 -19.35 2.36
N THR A 69 -6.23 -19.60 1.73
CA THR A 69 -4.96 -19.82 2.41
C THR A 69 -4.10 -18.56 2.36
N VAL A 70 -3.55 -18.16 3.50
CA VAL A 70 -2.62 -17.03 3.59
C VAL A 70 -1.32 -17.40 2.90
N VAL A 71 -1.00 -16.71 1.82
CA VAL A 71 0.25 -16.89 1.07
C VAL A 71 1.35 -16.01 1.65
N ASP A 72 1.00 -14.78 2.02
CA ASP A 72 1.92 -13.84 2.63
C ASP A 72 1.19 -12.89 3.57
N ARG A 73 1.88 -12.48 4.63
CA ARG A 73 1.38 -11.57 5.67
C ARG A 73 2.53 -10.74 6.20
N VAL A 74 2.34 -9.43 6.17
CA VAL A 74 3.31 -8.46 6.68
C VAL A 74 2.64 -7.61 7.75
N ARG A 75 3.25 -7.61 8.94
CA ARG A 75 2.89 -6.71 10.03
C ARG A 75 3.82 -5.51 10.02
N ASN A 76 3.28 -4.33 10.34
CA ASN A 76 3.98 -3.04 10.24
C ASN A 76 4.58 -2.78 8.84
N PRO A 77 3.75 -2.82 7.78
CA PRO A 77 4.21 -2.65 6.40
C PRO A 77 5.00 -1.35 6.15
N GLY A 78 4.71 -0.27 6.90
CA GLY A 78 5.52 0.96 6.89
C GLY A 78 6.99 0.75 7.23
N ILE A 79 7.27 0.09 8.34
CA ILE A 79 8.64 -0.17 8.81
C ILE A 79 9.34 -1.16 7.89
N THR A 80 8.65 -2.25 7.52
CA THR A 80 9.22 -3.29 6.65
C THR A 80 9.58 -2.74 5.27
N ALA A 81 8.69 -1.97 4.64
CA ALA A 81 8.94 -1.36 3.33
C ALA A 81 10.09 -0.34 3.41
N LEU A 82 10.19 0.42 4.50
CA LEU A 82 11.27 1.37 4.71
C LEU A 82 12.62 0.67 4.88
N MET A 83 12.71 -0.34 5.73
CA MET A 83 13.93 -1.14 5.91
C MET A 83 14.37 -1.80 4.60
N LYS A 84 13.42 -2.42 3.90
CA LYS A 84 13.66 -3.02 2.59
C LYS A 84 14.19 -1.98 1.61
N GLY A 85 13.52 -0.84 1.50
CA GLY A 85 13.92 0.18 0.54
C GLY A 85 15.35 0.66 0.74
N TYR A 86 15.79 0.87 1.99
CA TYR A 86 17.16 1.29 2.26
C TYR A 86 18.21 0.21 1.97
N VAL A 87 17.87 -1.06 2.14
CA VAL A 87 18.82 -2.17 2.00
C VAL A 87 18.87 -2.71 0.56
N SER A 88 17.74 -2.74 -0.15
CA SER A 88 17.62 -3.47 -1.42
C SER A 88 17.49 -2.59 -2.66
N TYR A 89 16.95 -1.37 -2.57
CA TYR A 89 16.66 -0.60 -3.77
C TYR A 89 17.89 0.08 -4.34
N THR A 90 18.09 -0.16 -5.63
CA THR A 90 19.02 0.63 -6.44
C THR A 90 18.49 2.05 -6.66
N GLU A 91 19.36 2.96 -7.10
CA GLU A 91 18.95 4.33 -7.44
C GLU A 91 17.86 4.35 -8.51
N ASN A 92 17.99 3.51 -9.54
CA ASN A 92 17.01 3.40 -10.62
C ASN A 92 15.64 2.90 -10.14
N GLU A 93 15.61 1.95 -9.21
CA GLU A 93 14.35 1.48 -8.61
C GLU A 93 13.75 2.56 -7.72
N SER A 94 14.59 3.26 -6.96
CA SER A 94 14.15 4.36 -6.11
C SER A 94 13.45 5.46 -6.90
N LEU A 95 13.97 5.83 -8.08
CA LEU A 95 13.34 6.80 -8.97
C LEU A 95 11.94 6.36 -9.44
N LYS A 96 11.75 5.05 -9.70
CA LYS A 96 10.45 4.50 -10.14
C LYS A 96 9.42 4.45 -9.00
N LEU A 97 9.87 4.38 -7.76
CA LEU A 97 9.03 4.25 -6.57
C LEU A 97 8.70 5.61 -5.91
N ASN A 98 9.03 6.73 -6.56
CA ASN A 98 8.70 8.06 -6.02
C ASN A 98 7.18 8.21 -5.77
N ASN A 99 6.36 7.79 -6.74
CA ASN A 99 4.90 7.83 -6.60
C ASN A 99 4.37 6.93 -5.48
N SER A 100 5.08 5.87 -5.09
CA SER A 100 4.68 4.99 -3.99
C SER A 100 5.04 5.54 -2.61
N GLY A 101 5.55 6.76 -2.56
CA GLY A 101 6.04 7.40 -1.35
C GLY A 101 7.44 6.95 -0.95
N TRP A 102 8.24 6.39 -1.86
CA TRP A 102 9.64 6.07 -1.59
C TRP A 102 10.58 7.11 -2.17
N SER A 103 11.51 7.63 -1.37
CA SER A 103 12.60 8.47 -1.86
C SER A 103 13.82 8.38 -0.95
N HIS A 104 14.99 8.15 -1.55
CA HIS A 104 16.26 7.97 -0.85
C HIS A 104 16.84 9.29 -0.29
N LEU A 105 16.51 10.44 -0.89
CA LEU A 105 17.18 11.72 -0.61
C LEU A 105 16.36 12.68 0.24
N GLN A 106 15.03 12.70 0.04
CA GLN A 106 14.10 13.65 0.65
C GLN A 106 12.73 13.01 0.77
N ASN A 107 11.87 13.53 1.64
CA ASN A 107 10.47 13.06 1.69
C ASN A 107 9.76 13.26 0.33
N PRO A 108 8.94 12.28 -0.09
CA PRO A 108 8.25 12.34 -1.38
C PRO A 108 7.17 13.43 -1.37
N LYS A 109 7.12 14.24 -2.43
CA LYS A 109 6.08 15.26 -2.62
C LYS A 109 4.87 14.63 -3.30
N LEU A 110 3.99 14.03 -2.50
CA LEU A 110 2.81 13.30 -2.99
C LEU A 110 1.51 14.11 -2.97
N VAL A 111 1.52 15.28 -2.34
CA VAL A 111 0.32 16.06 -2.00
C VAL A 111 0.26 17.33 -2.83
N ASP A 112 -0.90 17.62 -3.41
CA ASP A 112 -1.16 18.87 -4.12
C ASP A 112 -1.42 20.05 -3.15
N GLN A 113 -1.56 21.26 -3.69
CA GLN A 113 -1.83 22.46 -2.86
C GLN A 113 -3.19 22.40 -2.12
N ASN A 114 -4.10 21.53 -2.58
CA ASN A 114 -5.42 21.32 -2.01
C ASN A 114 -5.45 20.15 -1.02
N GLY A 115 -4.30 19.53 -0.72
CA GLY A 115 -4.20 18.39 0.18
C GLY A 115 -4.52 17.03 -0.47
N ASN A 116 -4.86 16.97 -1.76
CA ASN A 116 -5.17 15.71 -2.41
C ASN A 116 -3.89 14.95 -2.77
N PHE A 117 -3.97 13.62 -2.71
CA PHE A 117 -2.90 12.74 -3.17
C PHE A 117 -3.48 11.53 -3.91
N CYS A 118 -2.66 10.98 -4.79
CA CYS A 118 -2.95 9.78 -5.56
C CYS A 118 -1.65 8.97 -5.66
N VAL A 119 -1.65 7.76 -5.13
CA VAL A 119 -0.46 6.93 -4.99
C VAL A 119 -0.73 5.52 -5.50
N CYS A 120 0.23 4.98 -6.24
CA CYS A 120 0.29 3.56 -6.57
C CYS A 120 1.33 2.90 -5.67
N LEU A 121 0.90 2.07 -4.74
CA LEU A 121 1.76 1.27 -3.86
C LEU A 121 1.95 -0.14 -4.45
N PRO A 122 3.10 -0.46 -5.06
CA PRO A 122 3.33 -1.79 -5.63
C PRO A 122 3.25 -2.87 -4.56
N LEU A 123 2.58 -3.99 -4.86
CA LEU A 123 2.45 -5.08 -3.88
C LEU A 123 3.81 -5.63 -3.46
N LYS A 124 4.76 -5.71 -4.40
CA LYS A 124 6.15 -6.13 -4.15
C LYS A 124 6.92 -5.24 -3.18
N MET A 125 6.47 -4.00 -2.93
CA MET A 125 7.10 -3.13 -1.94
C MET A 125 6.81 -3.60 -0.51
N VAL A 126 5.67 -4.28 -0.32
CA VAL A 126 5.20 -4.73 0.98
C VAL A 126 5.32 -6.24 1.12
N LEU A 127 4.73 -7.00 0.18
CA LEU A 127 4.61 -8.45 0.22
C LEU A 127 5.78 -9.10 -0.53
N GLY A 128 6.52 -9.97 0.15
CA GLY A 128 7.61 -10.75 -0.44
C GLY A 128 7.11 -11.72 -1.50
N PHE A 129 5.90 -12.26 -1.35
CA PHE A 129 5.25 -13.08 -2.38
C PHE A 129 5.18 -12.35 -3.73
N ALA A 130 4.80 -11.06 -3.71
CA ALA A 130 4.69 -10.28 -4.93
C ALA A 130 6.05 -9.86 -5.49
N GLU A 131 7.14 -9.96 -4.73
CA GLU A 131 8.48 -9.72 -5.25
C GLU A 131 9.02 -10.94 -6.04
N ASP A 132 8.89 -12.12 -5.44
CA ASP A 132 9.50 -13.34 -5.99
C ASP A 132 8.60 -14.06 -7.00
N PHE A 133 7.29 -14.07 -6.76
CA PHE A 133 6.34 -14.83 -7.57
C PHE A 133 5.91 -14.05 -8.83
N ASN A 134 6.64 -14.29 -9.91
CA ASN A 134 6.45 -13.63 -11.21
C ASN A 134 5.58 -14.42 -12.19
N LYS A 135 4.58 -15.16 -11.70
CA LYS A 135 3.66 -15.95 -12.53
C LYS A 135 2.24 -15.41 -12.42
N ILE A 136 1.49 -15.58 -13.52
CA ILE A 136 0.09 -15.21 -13.60
C ILE A 136 -0.73 -16.17 -12.72
N ILE A 137 -1.65 -15.62 -11.94
CA ILE A 137 -2.65 -16.36 -11.18
C ILE A 137 -3.94 -16.39 -11.98
N ILE A 138 -4.48 -17.60 -12.14
CA ILE A 138 -5.68 -17.87 -12.93
C ILE A 138 -6.64 -18.74 -12.11
N ASN A 139 -7.95 -18.58 -12.34
CA ASN A 139 -9.00 -19.46 -11.80
C ASN A 139 -8.95 -19.71 -10.28
N THR A 140 -8.41 -18.77 -9.50
CA THR A 140 -8.26 -18.89 -8.05
C THR A 140 -8.82 -17.66 -7.38
N ARG A 141 -9.60 -17.84 -6.30
CA ARG A 141 -10.08 -16.75 -5.45
C ARG A 141 -8.89 -16.05 -4.79
N GLN A 142 -8.82 -14.74 -4.91
CA GLN A 142 -7.73 -13.93 -4.35
C GLN A 142 -8.32 -12.90 -3.41
N GLU A 143 -7.71 -12.69 -2.26
CA GLU A 143 -8.14 -11.68 -1.30
C GLU A 143 -6.92 -10.92 -0.79
N LEU A 144 -6.93 -9.60 -0.99
CA LEU A 144 -6.01 -8.68 -0.35
C LEU A 144 -6.73 -8.04 0.83
N ILE A 145 -6.17 -8.21 2.01
CA ILE A 145 -6.76 -7.79 3.28
C ILE A 145 -5.80 -6.79 3.91
N LEU A 146 -6.31 -5.62 4.27
CA LEU A 146 -5.57 -4.60 4.97
C LEU A 146 -6.25 -4.32 6.32
N ILE A 147 -5.46 -4.24 7.38
CA ILE A 147 -5.92 -3.80 8.69
C ILE A 147 -5.48 -2.35 8.84
N ARG A 148 -6.44 -1.43 9.00
CA ARG A 148 -6.14 -0.01 9.23
C ARG A 148 -5.43 0.16 10.57
N SER A 149 -4.38 0.97 10.59
CA SER A 149 -3.66 1.36 11.81
C SER A 149 -4.64 1.81 12.92
N THR A 150 -4.26 1.56 14.17
CA THR A 150 -5.03 1.99 15.34
C THR A 150 -5.08 3.51 15.51
N SER A 151 -4.15 4.24 14.87
CA SER A 151 -4.04 5.69 14.93
C SER A 151 -3.46 6.30 13.66
N ASP A 152 -3.72 7.60 13.49
CA ASP A 152 -3.19 8.44 12.39
C ASP A 152 -1.98 9.28 12.82
N VAL A 153 -1.34 8.90 13.93
CA VAL A 153 -0.21 9.66 14.52
C VAL A 153 1.13 9.31 13.88
N ASN A 154 1.17 8.21 13.10
CA ASN A 154 2.39 7.68 12.48
C ASN A 154 2.94 8.57 11.36
#